data_AF-A0A1V2MG32-F1
#
_entry.id   AF-A0A1V2MG32-F1
#
_cell.length_a   1.000
_cell.length_b   1.000
_cell.length_c   1.000
_cell.angle_alpha   90.00
_cell.angle_beta   90.00
_cell.angle_gamma   90.00
#
_symmetry.space_group_name_H-M   'P 1'
#
loop_
_entity.id
_entity.type
_entity.pdbx_description
1 polymer ?
#
loop_
_entity_poly.entity_id
_entity_poly.type
_entity_poly.pdbx_seq_one_letter_code
_entity_poly.pdbx_strand_id
1 'polypeptide(L)'
;MLDGIVLANIISELRKEILGGRIEKIYQPEKEELILVIRNNRKNKKLLLSSNSQYPRIVLSDQVKNQVDTPPMFCMFLRKHISGAKILNISQPNFERIVNIELEVKDDLGDISTKILILEIMGRHSNLILTIKEEDKLRVLDSIKHISYDKSKVRPILPNYEYVYPPNQDKLNPLDVDKEQFTIAVSSHEGQLFKRIYQAFSGLSPLIASEICLRAEVDSNSSFISLEDMDKLHEAFDNVINHVKLDTFLPVFYETADGTPVDYYSFELNMMAEYTKIYIGSISEVIEKFTHGKNRKYTISQKTADIKKLILNFIDRTIRKQAIQNEALKQSEDSEKYKIYGELITAYSYVRHVAV
;
A
#
# COMPACT_ATOMS: atom_id res chain seq x y z
N MET A 1 -7.30 3.06 -0.71
CA MET A 1 -6.43 2.18 0.13
C MET A 1 -6.96 0.75 0.06
N LEU A 2 -6.10 -0.29 0.12
CA LEU A 2 -6.56 -1.70 0.15
C LEU A 2 -7.03 -2.08 1.56
N ASP A 3 -8.34 -2.07 1.76
CA ASP A 3 -9.03 -2.51 2.98
C ASP A 3 -9.68 -3.88 2.80
N GLY A 4 -10.39 -4.37 3.82
CA GLY A 4 -11.02 -5.69 3.83
C GLY A 4 -12.11 -5.84 2.76
N ILE A 5 -12.83 -4.76 2.41
CA ILE A 5 -13.86 -4.78 1.35
C ILE A 5 -13.21 -4.86 -0.02
N VAL A 6 -12.16 -4.06 -0.24
CA VAL A 6 -11.35 -4.17 -1.46
C VAL A 6 -10.77 -5.57 -1.60
N LEU A 7 -10.25 -6.13 -0.50
CA LEU A 7 -9.72 -7.48 -0.51
C LEU A 7 -10.79 -8.53 -0.83
N ALA A 8 -12.00 -8.41 -0.28
CA ALA A 8 -13.09 -9.33 -0.56
C ALA A 8 -13.46 -9.35 -2.07
N ASN A 9 -13.46 -8.19 -2.71
CA ASN A 9 -13.65 -8.08 -4.17
C ASN A 9 -12.53 -8.78 -4.94
N ILE A 10 -11.26 -8.56 -4.55
CA ILE A 10 -10.13 -9.28 -5.14
C ILE A 10 -10.31 -10.79 -4.96
N ILE A 11 -10.68 -11.26 -3.77
CA ILE A 11 -10.88 -12.68 -3.49
C ILE A 11 -12.01 -13.27 -4.36
N SER A 12 -13.10 -12.53 -4.57
CA SER A 12 -14.16 -12.92 -5.51
C SER A 12 -13.63 -13.08 -6.94
N GLU A 13 -12.88 -12.10 -7.43
CA GLU A 13 -12.22 -12.17 -8.74
C GLU A 13 -11.27 -13.37 -8.85
N LEU A 14 -10.41 -13.57 -7.86
CA LEU A 14 -9.48 -14.70 -7.83
C LEU A 14 -10.22 -16.05 -7.82
N ARG A 15 -11.29 -16.17 -7.05
CA ARG A 15 -12.10 -17.40 -7.03
C ARG A 15 -12.71 -17.69 -8.40
N LYS A 16 -13.20 -16.68 -9.12
CA LYS A 16 -13.77 -16.83 -10.47
C LYS A 16 -12.71 -17.26 -11.49
N GLU A 17 -11.49 -16.73 -11.39
CA GLU A 17 -10.47 -16.90 -12.43
C GLU A 17 -9.51 -18.07 -12.20
N ILE A 18 -9.09 -18.35 -10.95
CA ILE A 18 -7.97 -19.25 -10.66
C ILE A 18 -8.29 -20.40 -9.68
N LEU A 19 -9.48 -20.43 -9.07
CA LEU A 19 -9.89 -21.55 -8.22
C LEU A 19 -9.90 -22.87 -9.00
N GLY A 20 -9.35 -23.93 -8.41
CA GLY A 20 -9.17 -25.23 -9.07
C GLY A 20 -7.99 -25.29 -10.06
N GLY A 21 -7.35 -24.16 -10.35
CA GLY A 21 -6.16 -24.07 -11.21
C GLY A 21 -4.92 -24.70 -10.59
N ARG A 22 -3.90 -24.94 -11.42
CA ARG A 22 -2.60 -25.48 -10.99
C ARG A 22 -1.48 -24.46 -11.13
N ILE A 23 -0.60 -24.37 -10.14
CA ILE A 23 0.59 -23.51 -10.17
C ILE A 23 1.64 -24.15 -11.09
N GLU A 24 1.86 -23.60 -12.28
CA GLU A 24 2.86 -24.11 -13.24
C GLU A 24 4.26 -23.57 -13.00
N LYS A 25 4.35 -22.25 -12.75
CA LYS A 25 5.63 -21.55 -12.63
C LYS A 25 5.56 -20.52 -11.52
N ILE A 26 6.69 -20.33 -10.85
CA ILE A 26 6.85 -19.39 -9.75
C ILE A 26 8.06 -18.51 -10.06
N TYR A 27 7.87 -17.20 -9.98
CA TYR A 27 8.91 -16.20 -10.20
C TYR A 27 8.93 -15.18 -9.07
N GLN A 28 10.09 -14.63 -8.75
CA GLN A 28 10.23 -13.57 -7.76
C GLN A 28 10.97 -12.42 -8.45
N PRO A 29 10.26 -11.50 -9.14
CA PRO A 29 10.89 -10.41 -9.88
C PRO A 29 11.59 -9.40 -8.97
N GLU A 30 11.06 -9.20 -7.76
CA GLU A 30 11.56 -8.25 -6.78
C GLU A 30 11.67 -8.94 -5.42
N LYS A 31 12.46 -8.36 -4.51
CA LYS A 31 12.73 -8.94 -3.18
C LYS A 31 11.45 -9.31 -2.41
N GLU A 32 10.39 -8.53 -2.55
CA GLU A 32 9.14 -8.65 -1.79
C GLU A 32 7.92 -8.95 -2.68
N GLU A 33 8.13 -9.33 -3.95
CA GLU A 33 7.06 -9.66 -4.90
C GLU A 33 7.22 -11.06 -5.48
N LEU A 34 6.13 -11.83 -5.54
CA LEU A 34 6.06 -13.16 -6.10
C LEU A 34 5.02 -13.20 -7.22
N ILE A 35 5.32 -13.93 -8.29
CA ILE A 35 4.37 -14.23 -9.37
C ILE A 35 4.12 -15.73 -9.39
N LEU A 36 2.86 -16.12 -9.31
CA LEU A 36 2.40 -17.47 -9.60
C LEU A 36 1.77 -17.49 -10.98
N VAL A 37 2.30 -18.31 -11.89
CA VAL A 37 1.65 -18.61 -13.17
C VAL A 37 0.75 -19.81 -12.93
N ILE A 38 -0.55 -19.56 -13.01
CA ILE A 38 -1.60 -20.53 -12.71
C ILE A 38 -2.29 -20.90 -14.01
N ARG A 39 -2.33 -22.19 -14.32
CA ARG A 39 -3.11 -22.72 -15.44
C ARG A 39 -4.48 -23.14 -14.95
N ASN A 40 -5.51 -22.54 -15.51
CA ASN A 40 -6.91 -22.88 -15.26
C ASN A 40 -7.69 -22.85 -16.58
N ASN A 41 -8.53 -23.86 -16.84
CA ASN A 41 -9.36 -23.92 -18.05
C ASN A 41 -8.61 -23.62 -19.37
N ARG A 42 -7.40 -24.19 -19.53
CA ARG A 42 -6.48 -24.00 -20.68
C ARG A 42 -5.95 -22.56 -20.86
N LYS A 43 -6.23 -21.64 -19.94
CA LYS A 43 -5.66 -20.30 -19.92
C LYS A 43 -4.62 -20.19 -18.82
N ASN A 44 -3.57 -19.42 -19.09
CA ASN A 44 -2.56 -19.10 -18.09
C ASN A 44 -2.86 -17.72 -17.52
N LYS A 45 -2.97 -17.64 -16.19
CA LYS A 45 -3.16 -16.41 -15.42
C LYS A 45 -1.92 -16.16 -14.58
N LYS A 46 -1.51 -14.90 -14.46
CA LYS A 46 -0.38 -14.50 -13.61
C LYS A 46 -0.94 -13.79 -12.39
N LEU A 47 -0.75 -14.40 -11.22
CA LEU A 47 -1.09 -13.80 -9.93
C LEU A 47 0.15 -13.17 -9.33
N LEU A 48 0.14 -11.85 -9.16
CA LEU A 48 1.17 -11.10 -8.46
C LEU A 48 0.79 -11.00 -6.97
N LEU A 49 1.69 -11.40 -6.08
CA LEU A 49 1.60 -11.23 -4.63
C LEU A 49 2.74 -10.31 -4.19
N SER A 50 2.41 -9.11 -3.72
CA SER A 50 3.38 -8.12 -3.26
C SER A 50 3.22 -7.91 -1.76
N SER A 51 4.29 -8.17 -1.03
CA SER A 51 4.46 -7.82 0.38
C SER A 51 5.26 -6.52 0.56
N ASN A 52 5.39 -5.73 -0.51
CA ASN A 52 6.13 -4.47 -0.51
C ASN A 52 5.55 -3.49 0.52
N SER A 53 6.42 -2.81 1.27
CA SER A 53 5.99 -1.84 2.29
C SER A 53 5.12 -0.67 1.79
N GLN A 54 5.28 -0.26 0.53
CA GLN A 54 4.60 0.91 -0.05
C GLN A 54 3.27 0.54 -0.71
N TYR A 55 3.24 -0.53 -1.51
CA TYR A 55 2.05 -0.98 -2.25
C TYR A 55 1.86 -2.49 -2.13
N PRO A 56 1.60 -3.02 -0.91
CA PRO A 56 1.30 -4.43 -0.75
C PRO A 56 -0.06 -4.72 -1.40
N ARG A 57 -0.11 -5.74 -2.25
CA ARG A 57 -1.27 -6.03 -3.09
C ARG A 57 -1.25 -7.46 -3.59
N ILE A 58 -2.40 -7.94 -4.00
CA ILE A 58 -2.57 -9.19 -4.73
C ILE A 58 -3.48 -8.93 -5.92
N VAL A 59 -3.00 -9.21 -7.13
CA VAL A 59 -3.73 -8.89 -8.38
C VAL A 59 -3.40 -9.89 -9.47
N LEU A 60 -4.35 -10.13 -10.36
CA LEU A 60 -4.09 -10.76 -11.65
C LEU A 60 -3.51 -9.72 -12.60
N SER A 61 -2.34 -10.00 -13.19
CA SER A 61 -1.62 -9.00 -13.98
C SER A 61 -0.90 -9.64 -15.16
N ASP A 62 -1.23 -9.21 -16.37
CA ASP A 62 -0.50 -9.64 -17.57
C ASP A 62 0.85 -8.92 -17.75
N GLN A 63 1.00 -7.75 -17.11
CA GLN A 63 2.11 -6.80 -17.29
C GLN A 63 3.43 -7.21 -16.62
N VAL A 64 3.45 -8.27 -15.82
CA VAL A 64 4.66 -8.62 -15.08
C VAL A 64 5.68 -9.29 -16.00
N LYS A 65 6.86 -8.67 -16.09
CA LYS A 65 8.04 -9.21 -16.78
C LYS A 65 8.74 -10.23 -15.88
N ASN A 66 8.97 -11.41 -16.42
CA ASN A 66 9.77 -12.43 -15.77
C ASN A 66 11.24 -12.21 -16.15
N GLN A 67 12.07 -11.68 -15.25
CA GLN A 67 13.52 -11.90 -15.38
C GLN A 67 14.28 -11.56 -14.11
N VAL A 68 14.71 -12.62 -13.42
CA VAL A 68 15.93 -12.63 -12.61
C VAL A 68 16.66 -13.90 -13.02
N ASP A 69 17.92 -13.78 -13.46
CA ASP A 69 18.70 -14.92 -13.97
C ASP A 69 18.95 -15.99 -12.90
N THR A 70 18.97 -15.58 -11.63
CA THR A 70 19.08 -16.48 -10.47
C THR A 70 17.91 -16.25 -9.50
N PRO A 71 16.97 -17.20 -9.36
CA PRO A 71 15.85 -17.05 -8.46
C PRO A 71 16.33 -17.03 -6.99
N PRO A 72 15.81 -16.13 -6.13
CA PRO A 72 16.12 -16.12 -4.71
C PRO A 72 15.73 -17.42 -3.99
N MET A 73 16.32 -17.65 -2.81
CA MET A 73 16.11 -18.88 -2.01
C MET A 73 14.63 -19.16 -1.72
N PHE A 74 13.85 -18.15 -1.34
CA PHE A 74 12.42 -18.31 -1.07
C PHE A 74 11.63 -18.74 -2.32
N CYS A 75 11.95 -18.18 -3.50
CA CYS A 75 11.36 -18.62 -4.76
C CYS A 75 11.69 -20.09 -5.07
N MET A 76 12.95 -20.51 -4.87
CA MET A 76 13.35 -21.91 -5.06
C MET A 76 12.66 -22.84 -4.04
N PHE A 77 12.50 -22.40 -2.80
CA PHE A 77 11.77 -23.12 -1.76
C PHE A 77 10.32 -23.34 -2.17
N LEU A 78 9.62 -22.28 -2.58
CA LEU A 78 8.25 -22.40 -3.09
C LEU A 78 8.17 -23.33 -4.31
N ARG A 79 9.12 -23.26 -5.24
CA ARG A 79 9.15 -24.17 -6.39
C ARG A 79 9.21 -25.63 -5.96
N LYS A 80 10.03 -25.97 -4.97
CA LYS A 80 10.11 -27.33 -4.41
C LYS A 80 8.82 -27.74 -3.70
N HIS A 81 8.14 -26.81 -3.03
CA HIS A 81 7.02 -27.14 -2.14
C HIS A 81 5.62 -27.04 -2.76
N ILE A 82 5.41 -26.18 -3.78
CA ILE A 82 4.07 -25.88 -4.30
C ILE A 82 4.00 -25.81 -5.85
N SER A 83 5.06 -26.17 -6.58
CA SER A 83 4.93 -26.34 -8.04
C SER A 83 4.02 -27.52 -8.35
N GLY A 84 3.11 -27.35 -9.32
CA GLY A 84 2.10 -28.35 -9.67
C GLY A 84 0.91 -28.41 -8.70
N ALA A 85 0.97 -27.68 -7.59
CA ALA A 85 -0.09 -27.68 -6.58
C ALA A 85 -1.41 -27.16 -7.16
N LYS A 86 -2.53 -27.76 -6.74
CA LYS A 86 -3.88 -27.35 -7.11
C LYS A 86 -4.43 -26.38 -6.07
N ILE A 87 -5.01 -25.26 -6.53
CA ILE A 87 -5.67 -24.30 -5.65
C ILE A 87 -7.03 -24.85 -5.23
N LEU A 88 -7.18 -25.19 -3.96
CA LEU A 88 -8.41 -25.73 -3.39
C LEU A 88 -9.38 -24.63 -2.97
N ASN A 89 -8.84 -23.59 -2.34
CA ASN A 89 -9.62 -22.50 -1.79
C ASN A 89 -8.80 -21.21 -1.74
N ILE A 90 -9.50 -20.09 -1.77
CA ILE A 90 -8.93 -18.76 -1.56
C ILE A 90 -9.85 -18.07 -0.56
N SER A 91 -9.35 -17.62 0.59
CA SER A 91 -10.19 -17.06 1.65
C SER A 91 -9.57 -15.86 2.34
N GLN A 92 -10.42 -15.11 3.04
CA GLN A 92 -10.08 -13.94 3.83
C GLN A 92 -10.48 -14.19 5.29
N PRO A 93 -9.55 -14.61 6.16
CA PRO A 93 -9.85 -14.92 7.57
C PRO A 93 -10.34 -13.69 8.33
N ASN A 94 -11.46 -13.82 9.06
CA ASN A 94 -12.07 -12.77 9.91
C ASN A 94 -12.21 -11.40 9.23
N PHE A 95 -12.39 -11.36 7.91
CA PHE A 95 -12.44 -10.12 7.13
C PHE A 95 -11.21 -9.20 7.27
N GLU A 96 -10.09 -9.73 7.77
CA GLU A 96 -8.84 -9.01 7.89
C GLU A 96 -8.15 -8.86 6.53
N ARG A 97 -7.11 -8.03 6.47
CA ARG A 97 -6.29 -7.85 5.27
C ARG A 97 -5.29 -8.99 5.09
N ILE A 98 -5.79 -10.22 5.10
CA ILE A 98 -5.03 -11.46 5.00
C ILE A 98 -5.68 -12.34 3.93
N VAL A 99 -4.86 -12.91 3.06
CA VAL A 99 -5.31 -13.87 2.04
C VAL A 99 -4.70 -15.22 2.33
N ASN A 100 -5.56 -16.23 2.43
CA ASN A 100 -5.14 -17.63 2.46
C ASN A 100 -5.41 -18.26 1.09
N ILE A 101 -4.38 -18.81 0.47
CA ILE A 101 -4.51 -19.67 -0.71
C ILE A 101 -4.20 -21.10 -0.26
N GLU A 102 -5.24 -21.92 -0.18
CA GLU A 102 -5.14 -23.33 0.20
C GLU A 102 -4.77 -24.17 -1.03
N LEU A 103 -3.74 -25.01 -0.86
CA LEU A 103 -3.07 -25.73 -1.93
C LEU A 103 -3.06 -27.23 -1.60
N GLU A 104 -3.54 -28.04 -2.54
CA GLU A 104 -3.32 -29.48 -2.55
C GLU A 104 -1.98 -29.76 -3.23
N VAL A 105 -1.06 -30.38 -2.50
CA VAL A 105 0.25 -30.79 -3.01
C VAL A 105 0.35 -32.30 -2.95
N LYS A 106 0.68 -32.92 -4.08
CA LYS A 106 1.04 -34.34 -4.15
C LYS A 106 2.55 -34.46 -4.15
N ASP A 107 3.10 -35.33 -3.31
CA ASP A 107 4.51 -35.65 -3.36
C ASP A 107 4.83 -36.75 -4.39
N ASP A 108 6.11 -37.12 -4.48
CA ASP A 108 6.60 -38.12 -5.43
C ASP A 108 6.09 -39.55 -5.13
N LEU A 109 5.66 -39.80 -3.89
CA LEU A 109 5.08 -41.08 -3.45
C LEU A 109 3.56 -41.12 -3.67
N GLY A 110 2.96 -39.99 -4.00
CA GLY A 110 1.53 -39.82 -4.23
C GLY A 110 0.74 -39.38 -2.99
N ASP A 111 1.41 -39.15 -1.87
CA ASP A 111 0.78 -38.67 -0.64
C ASP A 111 0.32 -37.22 -0.83
N ILE A 112 -0.86 -36.92 -0.30
CA ILE A 112 -1.50 -35.62 -0.43
C ILE A 112 -1.27 -34.84 0.86
N SER A 113 -0.73 -33.62 0.72
CA SER A 113 -0.60 -32.66 1.81
C SER A 113 -1.28 -31.34 1.48
N THR A 114 -1.87 -30.71 2.50
CA THR A 114 -2.47 -29.39 2.36
C THR A 114 -1.49 -28.33 2.86
N LYS A 115 -1.17 -27.37 2.00
CA LYS A 115 -0.34 -26.21 2.34
C LYS A 115 -1.16 -24.94 2.19
N ILE A 116 -0.86 -23.92 2.97
CA ILE A 116 -1.52 -22.62 2.86
C ILE A 116 -0.47 -21.55 2.60
N LEU A 117 -0.58 -20.88 1.46
CA LEU A 117 0.18 -19.67 1.16
C LEU A 117 -0.59 -18.47 1.68
N ILE A 118 -0.03 -17.79 2.68
CA ILE A 118 -0.66 -16.71 3.42
C ILE A 118 0.01 -15.38 3.03
N LEU A 119 -0.77 -14.42 2.54
CA LEU A 119 -0.33 -13.06 2.29
C LEU A 119 -0.96 -12.13 3.33
N GLU A 120 -0.13 -11.48 4.14
CA GLU A 120 -0.54 -10.44 5.08
C GLU A 120 -0.29 -9.07 4.47
N ILE A 121 -1.33 -8.23 4.36
CA ILE A 121 -1.27 -6.89 3.75
C ILE A 121 -1.38 -5.85 4.89
N MET A 122 -0.23 -5.57 5.51
CA MET A 122 -0.10 -4.68 6.68
C MET A 122 0.93 -3.57 6.48
N GLY A 123 1.03 -3.03 5.26
CA GLY A 123 2.01 -2.00 4.91
C GLY A 123 3.44 -2.49 5.13
N ARG A 124 4.23 -1.80 5.96
CA ARG A 124 5.62 -2.20 6.29
C ARG A 124 5.77 -3.59 6.91
N HIS A 125 4.70 -4.10 7.53
CA HIS A 125 4.68 -5.42 8.18
C HIS A 125 4.12 -6.52 7.28
N SER A 126 3.79 -6.19 6.01
CA SER A 126 3.29 -7.18 5.06
C SER A 126 4.29 -8.31 4.87
N ASN A 127 3.78 -9.55 4.79
CA ASN A 127 4.59 -10.75 4.68
C ASN A 127 3.90 -11.79 3.78
N LEU A 128 4.70 -12.70 3.23
CA LEU A 128 4.23 -13.83 2.43
C LEU A 128 4.82 -15.10 3.04
N ILE A 129 3.96 -16.00 3.50
CA ILE A 129 4.31 -17.10 4.39
C ILE A 129 3.73 -18.38 3.81
N LEU A 130 4.55 -19.42 3.64
CA LEU A 130 4.05 -20.74 3.33
C LEU A 130 3.94 -21.54 4.63
N THR A 131 2.80 -22.17 4.83
CA THR A 131 2.54 -23.07 5.96
C THR A 131 2.12 -24.45 5.45
N ILE A 132 2.27 -25.45 6.31
CA ILE A 132 1.67 -26.77 6.14
C ILE A 132 0.61 -26.96 7.22
N LYS A 133 -0.52 -27.57 6.84
CA LYS A 133 -1.58 -27.93 7.77
C LYS A 133 -1.25 -29.29 8.39
N GLU A 134 -1.08 -29.32 9.70
CA GLU A 134 -0.84 -30.52 10.49
C GLU A 134 -1.93 -30.59 11.57
N GLU A 135 -2.85 -31.55 11.44
CA GLU A 135 -4.05 -31.63 12.27
C GLU A 135 -4.82 -30.29 12.25
N ASP A 136 -4.97 -29.65 13.41
CA ASP A 136 -5.65 -28.36 13.59
C ASP A 136 -4.68 -27.16 13.63
N LYS A 137 -3.38 -27.38 13.38
CA LYS A 137 -2.34 -26.34 13.46
C LYS A 137 -1.74 -26.03 12.10
N LEU A 138 -1.26 -24.79 11.98
CA LEU A 138 -0.47 -24.33 10.84
C LEU A 138 0.98 -24.23 11.27
N ARG A 139 1.87 -24.97 10.61
CA ARG A 139 3.31 -24.87 10.83
C ARG A 139 3.96 -24.07 9.71
N VAL A 140 4.75 -23.07 10.05
CA VAL A 140 5.51 -22.28 9.08
C VAL A 140 6.55 -23.16 8.41
N LEU A 141 6.49 -23.22 7.09
CA LEU A 141 7.51 -23.85 6.25
C LEU A 141 8.63 -22.84 5.93
N ASP A 142 8.26 -21.68 5.42
CA ASP A 142 9.17 -20.55 5.19
C ASP A 142 8.38 -19.24 4.97
N SER A 143 9.06 -18.10 4.95
CA SER A 143 8.45 -16.79 4.64
C SER A 143 9.41 -15.87 3.90
N ILE A 144 8.86 -14.92 3.14
CA ILE A 144 9.66 -13.93 2.39
C ILE A 144 10.38 -12.95 3.34
N LYS A 145 9.82 -12.71 4.53
CA LYS A 145 10.42 -11.92 5.62
C LYS A 145 10.43 -12.72 6.91
N HIS A 146 11.60 -13.16 7.33
CA HIS A 146 11.78 -13.81 8.63
C HIS A 146 11.67 -12.79 9.76
N ILE A 147 10.83 -13.11 10.75
CA ILE A 147 10.64 -12.29 11.96
C ILE A 147 11.18 -13.10 13.14
N SER A 148 12.38 -12.73 13.61
CA SER A 148 12.99 -13.34 14.78
C SER A 148 12.36 -12.82 16.08
N TYR A 149 12.62 -13.53 17.19
CA TYR A 149 12.19 -13.14 18.53
C TYR A 149 12.67 -11.75 18.95
N ASP A 150 13.83 -11.31 18.46
CA ASP A 150 14.38 -9.97 18.75
C ASP A 150 13.53 -8.87 18.12
N LYS A 151 12.86 -9.15 16.99
CA LYS A 151 12.00 -8.20 16.28
C LYS A 151 10.55 -8.26 16.75
N SER A 152 10.08 -9.43 17.15
CA SER A 152 8.73 -9.63 17.68
C SER A 152 8.74 -10.78 18.67
N LYS A 153 8.67 -10.45 19.97
CA LYS A 153 8.52 -11.46 21.03
C LYS A 153 7.15 -12.14 21.01
N VAL A 154 6.14 -11.42 20.52
CA VAL A 154 4.73 -11.86 20.53
C VAL A 154 4.48 -12.88 19.43
N ARG A 155 5.13 -12.72 18.27
CA ARG A 155 4.81 -13.50 17.07
C ARG A 155 6.04 -13.65 16.17
N PRO A 156 6.91 -14.66 16.41
CA PRO A 156 7.99 -15.00 15.50
C PRO A 156 7.43 -15.67 14.24
N ILE A 157 8.05 -15.40 13.09
CA ILE A 157 7.73 -16.05 11.81
C ILE A 157 9.02 -16.65 11.29
N LEU A 158 9.23 -17.91 11.65
CA LEU A 158 10.44 -18.70 11.35
C LEU A 158 10.04 -20.13 10.94
N PRO A 159 10.85 -20.81 10.11
CA PRO A 159 10.61 -22.20 9.75
C PRO A 159 10.44 -23.11 10.98
N ASN A 160 9.48 -24.03 10.89
CA ASN A 160 9.07 -25.00 11.91
C ASN A 160 8.36 -24.45 13.15
N TYR A 161 8.10 -23.14 13.21
CA TYR A 161 7.27 -22.56 14.27
C TYR A 161 5.78 -22.66 13.93
N GLU A 162 4.94 -22.69 14.96
CA GLU A 162 3.49 -22.58 14.80
C GLU A 162 3.14 -21.18 14.28
N TYR A 163 2.37 -21.12 13.19
CA TYR A 163 1.83 -19.89 12.65
C TYR A 163 0.59 -19.49 13.45
N VAL A 164 0.65 -18.28 14.00
CA VAL A 164 -0.51 -17.61 14.60
C VAL A 164 -0.84 -16.43 13.73
N TYR A 165 -2.12 -16.10 13.55
CA TYR A 165 -2.51 -14.85 12.87
C TYR A 165 -2.00 -13.62 13.64
N PRO A 166 -1.88 -12.45 12.99
CA PRO A 166 -1.70 -11.20 13.73
C PRO A 166 -2.77 -11.07 14.82
N PRO A 167 -2.44 -10.52 16.00
CA PRO A 167 -3.41 -10.38 17.08
C PRO A 167 -4.61 -9.58 16.58
N ASN A 168 -5.80 -10.19 16.61
CA ASN A 168 -7.05 -9.51 16.34
C ASN A 168 -7.27 -8.51 17.49
N GLN A 169 -7.55 -7.24 17.19
CA GLN A 169 -7.74 -6.19 18.21
C GLN A 169 -9.14 -6.28 18.84
N ASP A 170 -9.60 -7.50 19.16
CA ASP A 170 -10.96 -7.79 19.63
C ASP A 170 -12.07 -7.26 18.70
N LYS A 171 -11.78 -7.13 17.40
CA LYS A 171 -12.72 -6.61 16.41
C LYS A 171 -13.67 -7.69 15.93
N LEU A 172 -14.91 -7.28 15.68
CA LEU A 172 -15.96 -8.13 15.11
C LEU A 172 -15.81 -8.24 13.59
N ASN A 173 -16.13 -9.42 13.05
CA ASN A 173 -16.25 -9.60 11.61
C ASN A 173 -17.53 -8.90 11.12
N PRO A 174 -17.46 -7.87 10.26
CA PRO A 174 -18.65 -7.15 9.82
C PRO A 174 -19.65 -7.99 9.01
N LEU A 175 -19.24 -9.17 8.51
CA LEU A 175 -20.14 -10.08 7.79
C LEU A 175 -21.09 -10.85 8.73
N ASP A 176 -20.72 -11.03 9.99
CA ASP A 176 -21.37 -11.94 10.95
C ASP A 176 -21.98 -11.19 12.14
N VAL A 177 -22.45 -9.97 11.92
CA VAL A 177 -22.95 -9.06 12.96
C VAL A 177 -24.42 -8.71 12.71
N ASP A 178 -25.22 -8.74 13.78
CA ASP A 178 -26.59 -8.22 13.78
C ASP A 178 -26.69 -6.78 14.32
N LYS A 179 -27.88 -6.21 14.29
CA LYS A 179 -28.14 -4.82 14.73
C LYS A 179 -27.76 -4.57 16.19
N GLU A 180 -28.08 -5.50 17.09
CA GLU A 180 -27.81 -5.34 18.51
C GLU A 180 -26.30 -5.37 18.78
N GLN A 181 -25.61 -6.35 18.19
CA GLN A 181 -24.16 -6.47 18.24
C GLN A 181 -23.47 -5.25 17.64
N PHE A 182 -23.98 -4.71 16.52
CA PHE A 182 -23.45 -3.50 15.90
C PHE A 182 -23.56 -2.30 16.84
N THR A 183 -24.75 -2.05 17.40
CA THR A 183 -24.98 -0.93 18.32
C THR A 183 -24.08 -1.03 19.55
N ILE A 184 -23.95 -2.22 20.14
CA ILE A 184 -23.07 -2.45 21.30
C ILE A 184 -21.61 -2.19 20.92
N ALA A 185 -21.14 -2.71 19.79
CA ALA A 185 -19.75 -2.60 19.37
C ALA A 185 -19.34 -1.15 19.01
N VAL A 186 -20.22 -0.40 18.37
CA VAL A 186 -19.96 1.03 18.08
C VAL A 186 -20.02 1.86 19.36
N SER A 187 -20.92 1.54 20.29
CA SER A 187 -21.08 2.27 21.55
C SER A 187 -19.98 1.98 22.58
N SER A 188 -19.31 0.84 22.49
CA SER A 188 -18.20 0.47 23.38
C SER A 188 -16.89 1.21 23.10
N HIS A 189 -16.83 1.94 21.99
CA HIS A 189 -15.67 2.74 21.60
C HIS A 189 -15.93 4.24 21.78
N GLU A 190 -14.89 4.97 22.18
CA GLU A 190 -14.97 6.42 22.42
C GLU A 190 -14.42 7.25 21.24
N GLY A 191 -14.75 8.54 21.22
CA GLY A 191 -14.25 9.50 20.23
C GLY A 191 -15.17 9.68 19.03
N GLN A 192 -14.60 10.05 17.89
CA GLN A 192 -15.34 10.36 16.66
C GLN A 192 -16.01 9.11 16.08
N LEU A 193 -17.23 9.24 15.55
CA LEU A 193 -18.03 8.12 15.08
C LEU A 193 -17.32 7.23 14.05
N PHE A 194 -16.64 7.81 13.04
CA PHE A 194 -15.89 7.00 12.07
C PHE A 194 -14.79 6.16 12.72
N LYS A 195 -14.19 6.64 13.83
CA LYS A 195 -13.18 5.90 14.58
C LYS A 195 -13.76 4.70 15.29
N ARG A 196 -14.92 4.88 15.92
CA ARG A 196 -15.64 3.79 16.58
C ARG A 196 -15.93 2.66 15.62
N ILE A 197 -16.39 2.97 14.40
CA ILE A 197 -16.69 1.97 13.36
C ILE A 197 -15.44 1.16 12.98
N TYR A 198 -14.34 1.80 12.57
CA TYR A 198 -13.15 1.04 12.14
C TYR A 198 -12.40 0.37 13.31
N GLN A 199 -12.64 0.80 14.55
CA GLN A 199 -12.12 0.14 15.75
C GLN A 199 -12.96 -1.08 16.12
N ALA A 200 -14.29 -1.00 15.98
CA ALA A 200 -15.21 -2.09 16.27
C ALA A 200 -15.14 -3.25 15.27
N PHE A 201 -14.93 -2.96 13.98
CA PHE A 201 -15.00 -3.98 12.92
C PHE A 201 -13.66 -4.21 12.21
N SER A 202 -13.35 -5.48 11.97
CA SER A 202 -12.18 -5.89 11.20
C SER A 202 -12.31 -5.48 9.74
N GLY A 203 -11.18 -5.26 9.07
CA GLY A 203 -11.16 -4.96 7.64
C GLY A 203 -11.69 -3.58 7.21
N LEU A 204 -12.33 -2.80 8.08
CA LEU A 204 -12.82 -1.47 7.71
C LEU A 204 -11.73 -0.40 7.82
N SER A 205 -11.65 0.46 6.81
CA SER A 205 -10.76 1.63 6.78
C SER A 205 -11.44 2.89 7.31
N PRO A 206 -10.67 3.93 7.70
CA PRO A 206 -11.25 5.24 8.02
C PRO A 206 -12.07 5.85 6.88
N LEU A 207 -11.70 5.56 5.62
CA LEU A 207 -12.41 6.00 4.43
C LEU A 207 -13.83 5.43 4.40
N ILE A 208 -13.97 4.09 4.46
CA ILE A 208 -15.30 3.48 4.41
C ILE A 208 -16.12 3.76 5.66
N ALA A 209 -15.50 3.86 6.83
CA ALA A 209 -16.20 4.26 8.05
C ALA A 209 -16.81 5.67 7.93
N SER A 210 -16.07 6.60 7.32
CA SER A 210 -16.57 7.96 7.05
C SER A 210 -17.65 7.98 5.98
N GLU A 211 -17.52 7.15 4.94
CA GLU A 211 -18.56 6.96 3.91
C GLU A 211 -19.85 6.40 4.50
N ILE A 212 -19.78 5.44 5.44
CA ILE A 212 -20.96 4.90 6.13
C ILE A 212 -21.67 5.99 6.92
N CYS A 213 -20.92 6.84 7.64
CA CYS A 213 -21.50 7.99 8.34
C CYS A 213 -22.18 8.95 7.36
N LEU A 214 -21.52 9.25 6.23
CA LEU A 214 -22.07 10.13 5.19
C LEU A 214 -23.37 9.56 4.59
N ARG A 215 -23.42 8.25 4.29
CA ARG A 215 -24.62 7.58 3.77
C ARG A 215 -25.77 7.54 4.77
N ALA A 216 -25.45 7.53 6.07
CA ALA A 216 -26.42 7.61 7.14
C ALA A 216 -26.89 9.04 7.43
N GLU A 217 -26.31 10.05 6.76
CA GLU A 217 -26.53 11.48 7.01
C GLU A 217 -26.13 11.90 8.44
N VAL A 218 -25.14 11.22 9.03
CA VAL A 218 -24.62 11.48 10.37
C VAL A 218 -23.23 12.11 10.29
N ASP A 219 -22.96 13.12 11.12
CA ASP A 219 -21.62 13.73 11.20
C ASP A 219 -20.60 12.71 11.73
N SER A 220 -19.67 12.32 10.86
CA SER A 220 -18.60 11.37 11.15
C SER A 220 -17.69 11.81 12.29
N ASN A 221 -17.56 13.13 12.53
CA ASN A 221 -16.72 13.70 13.58
C ASN A 221 -17.45 13.86 14.92
N SER A 222 -18.77 13.67 14.94
CA SER A 222 -19.53 13.75 16.18
C SER A 222 -19.10 12.68 17.17
N SER A 223 -19.07 13.06 18.45
CA SER A 223 -18.88 12.14 19.58
C SER A 223 -20.21 11.70 20.20
N PHE A 224 -21.31 12.29 19.77
CA PHE A 224 -22.66 11.95 20.22
C PHE A 224 -23.46 11.38 19.03
N ILE A 225 -24.23 10.33 19.31
CA ILE A 225 -25.16 9.74 18.35
C ILE A 225 -26.50 9.51 19.06
N SER A 226 -27.59 9.94 18.44
CA SER A 226 -28.93 9.66 18.94
C SER A 226 -29.33 8.21 18.62
N LEU A 227 -30.37 7.69 19.28
CA LEU A 227 -30.90 6.36 18.97
C LEU A 227 -31.40 6.26 17.52
N GLU A 228 -32.02 7.31 17.00
CA GLU A 228 -32.50 7.35 15.61
C GLU A 228 -31.33 7.35 14.61
N ASP A 229 -30.27 8.12 14.90
CA ASP A 229 -29.08 8.16 14.04
C ASP A 229 -28.29 6.85 14.08
N MET A 230 -28.30 6.14 15.22
CA MET A 230 -27.69 4.82 15.36
C MET A 230 -28.38 3.78 14.45
N ASP A 231 -29.70 3.87 14.31
CA ASP A 231 -30.48 3.01 13.42
C ASP A 231 -30.18 3.29 11.94
N LYS A 232 -30.12 4.56 11.54
CA LYS A 232 -29.71 4.98 10.18
C LYS A 232 -28.28 4.54 9.87
N LEU A 233 -27.38 4.65 10.85
CA LEU A 233 -25.99 4.22 10.72
C LEU A 233 -25.88 2.72 10.49
N HIS A 234 -26.67 1.91 11.22
CA HIS A 234 -26.73 0.48 11.02
C HIS A 234 -27.26 0.13 9.62
N GLU A 235 -28.33 0.78 9.15
CA GLU A 235 -28.87 0.56 7.80
C GLU A 235 -27.82 0.89 6.72
N ALA A 236 -27.10 2.02 6.86
CA ALA A 236 -26.02 2.38 5.95
C ALA A 236 -24.86 1.38 5.99
N PHE A 237 -24.49 0.89 7.17
CA PHE A 237 -23.50 -0.18 7.35
C PHE A 237 -23.93 -1.46 6.64
N ASP A 238 -25.14 -1.94 6.88
CA ASP A 238 -25.69 -3.15 6.26
C ASP A 238 -25.71 -3.04 4.74
N ASN A 239 -26.15 -1.90 4.20
CA ASN A 239 -26.15 -1.64 2.76
C ASN A 239 -24.74 -1.73 2.16
N VAL A 240 -23.74 -1.18 2.85
CA VAL A 240 -22.33 -1.28 2.44
C VAL A 240 -21.83 -2.73 2.49
N ILE A 241 -22.11 -3.45 3.57
CA ILE A 241 -21.68 -4.84 3.75
C ILE A 241 -22.41 -5.80 2.80
N ASN A 242 -23.65 -5.50 2.42
CA ASN A 242 -24.42 -6.28 1.46
C ASN A 242 -23.75 -6.33 0.08
N HIS A 243 -23.00 -5.30 -0.33
CA HIS A 243 -22.19 -5.40 -1.55
C HIS A 243 -21.20 -6.56 -1.52
N VAL A 244 -20.64 -6.85 -0.34
CA VAL A 244 -19.72 -7.97 -0.13
C VAL A 244 -20.47 -9.29 -0.04
N LYS A 245 -21.54 -9.35 0.77
CA LYS A 245 -22.33 -10.58 0.98
C LYS A 245 -22.97 -11.09 -0.32
N LEU A 246 -23.44 -10.17 -1.17
CA LEU A 246 -24.13 -10.48 -2.42
C LEU A 246 -23.20 -10.51 -3.64
N ASP A 247 -21.89 -10.26 -3.45
CA ASP A 247 -20.90 -10.21 -4.52
C ASP A 247 -21.24 -9.19 -5.63
N THR A 248 -21.89 -8.08 -5.25
CA THR A 248 -22.32 -7.00 -6.17
C THR A 248 -21.30 -5.87 -6.18
N PHE A 249 -20.07 -6.20 -6.60
CA PHE A 249 -18.98 -5.25 -6.74
C PHE A 249 -19.05 -4.50 -8.08
N LEU A 250 -18.69 -3.22 -8.03
CA LEU A 250 -18.54 -2.35 -9.20
C LEU A 250 -17.22 -1.58 -9.04
N PRO A 251 -16.07 -2.14 -9.46
CA PRO A 251 -14.78 -1.50 -9.27
C PRO A 251 -14.72 -0.11 -9.91
N VAL A 252 -14.34 0.89 -9.11
CA VAL A 252 -14.24 2.30 -9.54
C VAL A 252 -12.84 2.84 -9.28
N PHE A 253 -12.31 3.54 -10.27
CA PHE A 253 -11.08 4.31 -10.16
C PHE A 253 -11.39 5.81 -10.16
N TYR A 254 -10.78 6.56 -9.23
CA TYR A 254 -10.97 8.00 -9.08
C TYR A 254 -9.73 8.77 -9.51
N GLU A 255 -9.92 9.77 -10.35
CA GLU A 255 -8.89 10.72 -10.74
C GLU A 255 -9.37 12.17 -10.70
N THR A 256 -8.42 13.07 -10.53
CA THR A 256 -8.60 14.51 -10.71
C THR A 256 -8.80 14.86 -12.18
N ALA A 257 -9.29 16.07 -12.46
CA ALA A 257 -9.49 16.56 -13.83
C ALA A 257 -8.21 16.59 -14.67
N ASP A 258 -7.03 16.71 -14.06
CA ASP A 258 -5.72 16.64 -14.72
C ASP A 258 -5.20 15.20 -14.91
N GLY A 259 -6.01 14.18 -14.58
CA GLY A 259 -5.65 12.77 -14.72
C GLY A 259 -4.71 12.26 -13.61
N THR A 260 -4.60 12.96 -12.48
CA THR A 260 -3.86 12.45 -11.32
C THR A 260 -4.69 11.39 -10.57
N PRO A 261 -4.16 10.17 -10.37
CA PRO A 261 -4.82 9.14 -9.57
C PRO A 261 -5.05 9.61 -8.13
N VAL A 262 -6.30 9.53 -7.67
CA VAL A 262 -6.72 9.92 -6.32
C VAL A 262 -6.80 8.68 -5.43
N ASP A 263 -7.76 7.80 -5.70
CA ASP A 263 -7.95 6.51 -5.02
C ASP A 263 -8.77 5.56 -5.92
N TYR A 264 -9.13 4.41 -5.38
CA TYR A 264 -10.01 3.43 -6.00
C TYR A 264 -10.84 2.71 -4.93
N TYR A 265 -11.94 2.09 -5.34
CA TYR A 265 -12.75 1.27 -4.43
C TYR A 265 -13.55 0.18 -5.16
N SER A 266 -14.18 -0.71 -4.39
CA SER A 266 -14.97 -1.84 -4.92
C SER A 266 -16.40 -1.48 -5.34
N PHE A 267 -16.83 -0.26 -5.05
CA PHE A 267 -18.10 0.33 -5.45
C PHE A 267 -17.99 1.85 -5.34
N GLU A 268 -18.99 2.57 -5.83
CA GLU A 268 -19.00 4.02 -5.80
C GLU A 268 -19.07 4.57 -4.37
N LEU A 269 -18.18 5.51 -4.05
CA LEU A 269 -18.13 6.28 -2.81
C LEU A 269 -18.70 7.69 -3.03
N ASN A 270 -19.66 8.09 -2.20
CA ASN A 270 -20.25 9.43 -2.20
C ASN A 270 -19.23 10.49 -1.77
N MET A 271 -18.32 10.15 -0.84
CA MET A 271 -17.21 11.01 -0.43
C MET A 271 -16.28 11.44 -1.58
N MET A 272 -16.28 10.68 -2.68
CA MET A 272 -15.41 10.92 -3.84
C MET A 272 -16.19 11.49 -5.04
N ALA A 273 -17.39 12.06 -4.80
CA ALA A 273 -18.27 12.53 -5.86
C ALA A 273 -17.69 13.66 -6.72
N GLU A 274 -16.76 14.45 -6.18
CA GLU A 274 -16.07 15.56 -6.88
C GLU A 274 -15.03 15.10 -7.91
N TYR A 275 -14.60 13.84 -7.86
CA TYR A 275 -13.57 13.29 -8.75
C TYR A 275 -14.18 12.64 -9.99
N THR A 276 -13.39 12.57 -11.08
CA THR A 276 -13.75 11.82 -12.27
C THR A 276 -13.77 10.33 -11.94
N LYS A 277 -14.90 9.68 -12.22
CA LYS A 277 -15.16 8.25 -11.94
C LYS A 277 -14.94 7.43 -13.21
N ILE A 278 -14.09 6.42 -13.13
CA ILE A 278 -13.83 5.49 -14.24
C ILE A 278 -14.17 4.09 -13.77
N TYR A 279 -15.18 3.50 -14.39
CA TYR A 279 -15.57 2.11 -14.15
C TYR A 279 -14.71 1.18 -14.99
N ILE A 280 -14.15 0.16 -14.33
CA ILE A 280 -13.27 -0.83 -14.96
C ILE A 280 -13.77 -2.21 -14.57
N GLY A 281 -13.75 -3.16 -15.51
CA GLY A 281 -14.38 -4.48 -15.33
C GLY A 281 -13.68 -5.42 -14.34
N SER A 282 -12.46 -5.09 -13.92
CA SER A 282 -11.62 -5.90 -13.04
C SER A 282 -11.02 -5.05 -11.93
N ILE A 283 -11.12 -5.52 -10.68
CA ILE A 283 -10.47 -4.84 -9.54
C ILE A 283 -8.95 -4.95 -9.64
N SER A 284 -8.42 -6.05 -10.18
CA SER A 284 -7.00 -6.17 -10.49
C SER A 284 -6.53 -5.06 -11.43
N GLU A 285 -7.25 -4.80 -12.53
CA GLU A 285 -6.91 -3.73 -13.48
C GLU A 285 -6.97 -2.33 -12.84
N VAL A 286 -7.97 -2.08 -11.98
CA VAL A 286 -8.07 -0.83 -11.21
C VAL A 286 -6.84 -0.62 -10.32
N ILE A 287 -6.45 -1.64 -9.55
CA ILE A 287 -5.31 -1.58 -8.64
C ILE A 287 -4.00 -1.42 -9.43
N GLU A 288 -3.86 -2.11 -10.56
CA GLU A 288 -2.72 -1.94 -11.45
C GLU A 288 -2.63 -0.52 -12.00
N LYS A 289 -3.73 0.04 -12.53
CA LYS A 289 -3.79 1.40 -13.05
C LYS A 289 -3.40 2.42 -11.98
N PHE A 290 -3.95 2.28 -10.78
CA PHE A 290 -3.63 3.14 -9.64
C PHE A 290 -2.15 3.05 -9.25
N THR A 291 -1.64 1.83 -9.10
CA THR A 291 -0.26 1.58 -8.68
C THR A 291 0.73 2.09 -9.72
N HIS A 292 0.50 1.85 -11.02
CA HIS A 292 1.34 2.36 -12.10
C HIS A 292 1.34 3.90 -12.15
N GLY A 293 0.16 4.53 -12.01
CA GLY A 293 0.03 5.98 -12.01
C GLY A 293 0.77 6.64 -10.83
N LYS A 294 0.63 6.09 -9.62
CA LYS A 294 1.35 6.56 -8.43
C LYS A 294 2.85 6.28 -8.51
N ASN A 295 3.27 5.07 -8.92
CA ASN A 295 4.68 4.70 -9.05
C ASN A 295 5.41 5.56 -10.07
N ARG A 296 4.80 5.88 -11.23
CA ARG A 296 5.42 6.76 -12.23
C ARG A 296 5.71 8.14 -11.64
N LYS A 297 4.74 8.78 -10.98
CA LYS A 297 4.94 10.08 -10.35
C LYS A 297 5.92 10.02 -9.18
N TYR A 298 5.81 9.01 -8.32
CA TYR A 298 6.66 8.87 -7.13
C TYR A 298 8.12 8.55 -7.50
N THR A 299 8.35 7.63 -8.44
CA THR A 299 9.69 7.28 -8.93
C THR A 299 10.34 8.48 -9.60
N ILE A 300 9.60 9.23 -10.42
CA ILE A 300 10.10 10.49 -11.00
C ILE A 300 10.45 11.47 -9.88
N SER A 301 9.57 11.67 -8.90
CA SER A 301 9.82 12.60 -7.78
C SER A 301 11.03 12.20 -6.94
N GLN A 302 11.21 10.92 -6.62
CA GLN A 302 12.37 10.43 -5.87
C GLN A 302 13.67 10.56 -6.67
N LYS A 303 13.68 10.09 -7.93
CA LYS A 303 14.88 10.16 -8.79
C LYS A 303 15.28 11.61 -9.11
N THR A 304 14.32 12.53 -9.11
CA THR A 304 14.59 13.96 -9.32
C THR A 304 14.82 14.75 -8.03
N ALA A 305 14.66 14.15 -6.85
CA ALA A 305 14.82 14.85 -5.57
C ALA A 305 16.26 15.35 -5.39
N ASP A 306 17.24 14.49 -5.66
CA ASP A 306 18.66 14.84 -5.54
C ASP A 306 19.06 15.88 -6.60
N ILE A 307 18.53 15.75 -7.83
CA ILE A 307 18.74 16.72 -8.91
C ILE A 307 18.13 18.09 -8.54
N LYS A 308 16.90 18.12 -8.02
CA LYS A 308 16.25 19.35 -7.54
C LYS A 308 17.06 19.99 -6.43
N LYS A 309 17.51 19.21 -5.44
CA LYS A 309 18.35 19.70 -4.34
C LYS A 309 19.65 20.31 -4.88
N LEU A 310 20.27 19.66 -5.85
CA LEU A 310 21.50 20.14 -6.50
C LEU A 310 21.26 21.43 -7.30
N ILE A 311 20.16 21.53 -8.06
CA ILE A 311 19.77 22.76 -8.77
C ILE A 311 19.52 23.91 -7.79
N LEU A 312 18.75 23.68 -6.72
CA LEU A 312 18.48 24.69 -5.70
C LEU A 312 19.77 25.18 -5.04
N ASN A 313 20.69 24.25 -4.72
CA ASN A 313 22.01 24.63 -4.20
C ASN A 313 22.81 25.50 -5.19
N PHE A 314 22.75 25.23 -6.49
CA PHE A 314 23.42 26.07 -7.50
C PHE A 314 22.77 27.44 -7.64
N ILE A 315 21.44 27.52 -7.58
CA ILE A 315 20.70 28.78 -7.59
C ILE A 315 21.11 29.63 -6.38
N ASP A 316 21.08 29.06 -5.18
CA ASP A 316 21.47 29.76 -3.94
C ASP A 316 22.92 30.26 -3.99
N ARG A 317 23.85 29.43 -4.49
CA ARG A 317 25.25 29.84 -4.67
C ARG A 317 25.39 30.99 -5.66
N THR A 318 24.62 30.97 -6.75
CA THR A 318 24.68 32.01 -7.78
C THR A 318 24.10 33.32 -7.26
N ILE A 319 22.98 33.27 -6.54
CA ILE A 319 22.38 34.45 -5.88
C ILE A 319 23.37 35.07 -4.89
N ARG A 320 24.02 34.26 -4.04
CA ARG A 320 25.03 34.75 -3.08
C ARG A 320 26.23 35.37 -3.79
N LYS A 321 26.73 34.73 -4.86
CA LYS A 321 27.85 35.26 -5.66
C LYS A 321 27.49 36.59 -6.30
N GLN A 322 26.29 36.70 -6.84
CA GLN A 322 25.79 37.94 -7.43
C GLN A 322 25.72 39.07 -6.39
N ALA A 323 25.23 38.77 -5.17
CA ALA A 323 25.20 39.76 -4.08
C ALA A 323 26.60 40.28 -3.73
N ILE A 324 27.58 39.39 -3.57
CA ILE A 324 28.98 39.77 -3.28
C ILE A 324 29.57 40.62 -4.42
N GLN A 325 29.31 40.25 -5.68
CA GLN A 325 29.80 41.00 -6.83
C GLN A 325 29.17 42.39 -6.93
N ASN A 326 27.89 42.53 -6.63
CA ASN A 326 27.22 43.82 -6.59
C ASN A 326 27.76 44.71 -5.47
N GLU A 327 28.06 44.14 -4.31
CA GLU A 327 28.69 44.87 -3.21
C GLU A 327 30.11 45.32 -3.56
N ALA A 328 30.92 44.45 -4.19
CA ALA A 328 32.26 44.79 -4.68
C ALA A 328 32.23 45.89 -5.76
N LEU A 329 31.25 45.86 -6.67
CA LEU A 329 31.02 46.93 -7.65
C LEU A 329 30.73 48.26 -6.96
N LYS A 330 29.85 48.26 -5.95
CA LYS A 330 29.51 49.46 -5.18
C LYS A 330 30.72 50.02 -4.43
N GLN A 331 31.54 49.16 -3.81
CA GLN A 331 32.78 49.58 -3.15
C GLN A 331 33.83 50.13 -4.14
N SER A 332 33.75 49.72 -5.41
CA SER A 332 34.65 50.18 -6.47
C SER A 332 34.20 51.48 -7.14
N GLU A 333 33.07 52.09 -6.72
CA GLU A 333 32.58 53.35 -7.29
C GLU A 333 33.59 54.51 -7.13
N ASP A 334 34.32 54.53 -6.01
CA ASP A 334 35.36 55.53 -5.74
C ASP A 334 36.74 55.18 -6.34
N SER A 335 36.85 54.08 -7.11
CA SER A 335 38.12 53.63 -7.72
C SER A 335 38.80 54.73 -8.53
N GLU A 336 38.04 55.42 -9.39
CA GLU A 336 38.60 56.49 -10.24
C GLU A 336 39.06 57.69 -9.41
N LYS A 337 38.33 58.00 -8.33
CA LYS A 337 38.71 59.06 -7.38
C LYS A 337 40.02 58.73 -6.66
N TYR A 338 40.19 57.50 -6.17
CA TYR A 338 41.43 57.07 -5.53
C TYR A 338 42.61 56.99 -6.51
N LYS A 339 42.36 56.61 -7.77
CA LYS A 339 43.36 56.66 -8.84
C LYS A 339 43.84 58.08 -9.08
N ILE A 340 42.93 59.06 -9.20
CA ILE A 340 43.28 60.49 -9.33
C ILE A 340 44.10 60.96 -8.12
N TYR A 341 43.72 60.57 -6.90
CA TYR A 341 44.51 60.90 -5.70
C TYR A 341 45.92 60.30 -5.75
N GLY A 342 46.08 59.05 -6.22
CA GLY A 342 47.38 58.42 -6.41
C GLY A 342 48.23 59.13 -7.48
N GLU A 343 47.62 59.48 -8.61
CA GLU A 343 48.27 60.25 -9.68
C GLU A 343 48.75 61.61 -9.18
N LEU A 344 47.91 62.33 -8.40
CA LEU A 344 48.27 63.61 -7.78
C LEU A 344 49.42 63.46 -6.78
N ILE A 345 49.36 62.47 -5.87
CA ILE A 345 50.46 62.21 -4.92
C ILE A 345 51.76 61.93 -5.67
N THR A 346 51.70 61.15 -6.74
CA THR A 346 52.87 60.82 -7.57
C THR A 346 53.41 62.06 -8.27
N ALA A 347 52.52 62.86 -8.88
CA ALA A 347 52.87 64.09 -9.57
C ALA A 347 53.48 65.14 -8.65
N TYR A 348 53.04 65.23 -7.39
CA TYR A 348 53.56 66.18 -6.39
C TYR A 348 54.56 65.56 -5.41
N SER A 349 55.03 64.34 -5.66
CA SER A 349 55.93 63.59 -4.75
C SER A 349 57.29 64.27 -4.49
N TYR A 350 57.71 65.19 -5.35
CA TYR A 350 58.93 65.99 -5.19
C TYR A 350 58.76 67.20 -4.24
N VAL A 351 57.51 67.57 -3.92
CA VAL A 351 57.23 68.65 -2.97
C VAL A 351 57.38 68.09 -1.56
N ARG A 352 58.62 68.10 -1.04
CA ARG A 352 58.91 67.80 0.37
C ARG A 352 58.04 68.68 1.27
N HIS A 353 57.49 68.08 2.33
CA HIS A 353 56.85 68.78 3.44
C HIS A 353 57.69 69.98 3.89
N VAL A 354 57.25 71.19 3.55
CA VAL A 354 57.59 72.35 4.36
C VAL A 354 56.63 72.27 5.53
N ALA A 355 57.15 71.82 6.68
CA ALA A 355 56.44 71.95 7.94
C ALA A 355 56.26 73.44 8.23
N VAL A 356 55.01 73.89 8.26
CA VAL A 356 54.53 74.97 9.13
C VAL A 356 53.23 74.50 9.74
#